data_AF-A0A7S1W303-F1
#
_entry.id   AF-A0A7S1W303-F1
#
_cell.length_a   1.000
_cell.length_b   1.000
_cell.length_c   1.000
_cell.angle_alpha   90.00
_cell.angle_beta   90.00
_cell.angle_gamma   90.00
#
_symmetry.space_group_name_H-M   'P 1'
#
loop_
_entity.id
_entity.type
_entity.pdbx_description
1 polymer ?
#
loop_
_entity_poly.entity_id
_entity_poly.type
_entity_poly.pdbx_seq_one_letter_code
_entity_poly.pdbx_strand_id
1 'polypeptide(L)'
;DLLDHEGTSAILSRSKGDPSNPLLATYRMQEPGSRFQIRLRTVEGLHGNISCFILPQTTPKTAHLVTLPVKPLSLHEKISEAQPDIPMNELRLVGPFTVTDMHRWLSLCVNELPSRPTDDEMVIAYKSTFVGTLLHGRYTKGSATFRSDSITTISVLKDLISREATEAKVNLSIKVDVKDETFPRFLELIHPKLAFQHSLTQQVRMVEPLREVQLQEQETKFLAPELQMVLEHASEIQQQFELQPQRLTFLHNIVVSAYKHKWRLRGHQSVEHRIKDLQKLLEAYNIEQITAFFEEPID
;
A
#
# COMPACT_ATOMS: atom_id res chain seq x y z
N ASP A 1 1.21 4.79 -8.53
CA ASP A 1 1.81 4.31 -9.79
C ASP A 1 0.78 3.84 -10.80
N LEU A 2 1.01 4.13 -12.08
CA LEU A 2 0.29 3.50 -13.18
C LEU A 2 0.94 2.15 -13.48
N LEU A 3 0.13 1.10 -13.51
CA LEU A 3 0.57 -0.23 -13.88
C LEU A 3 0.18 -0.48 -15.32
N ASP A 4 1.16 -0.86 -16.13
CA ASP A 4 0.90 -1.18 -17.54
C ASP A 4 -0.01 -2.41 -17.60
N HIS A 5 -0.99 -2.38 -18.50
CA HIS A 5 -1.92 -3.48 -18.72
C HIS A 5 -1.56 -4.16 -20.04
N GLU A 6 -1.18 -5.43 -19.96
CA GLU A 6 -0.99 -6.25 -21.16
C GLU A 6 -2.31 -6.32 -21.95
N GLY A 7 -2.26 -5.99 -23.24
CA GLY A 7 -3.42 -6.01 -24.13
C GLY A 7 -4.07 -4.66 -24.45
N THR A 8 -3.52 -3.53 -24.00
CA THR A 8 -4.01 -2.22 -24.47
C THR A 8 -3.31 -1.82 -25.78
N SER A 9 -4.07 -1.57 -26.86
CA SER A 9 -3.57 -0.92 -28.09
C SER A 9 -3.29 0.58 -27.92
N ALA A 10 -3.17 1.04 -26.68
CA ALA A 10 -2.98 2.43 -26.34
C ALA A 10 -1.50 2.75 -26.18
N ILE A 11 -1.06 3.85 -26.79
CA ILE A 11 0.26 4.40 -26.51
C ILE A 11 0.18 5.21 -25.21
N LEU A 12 0.95 4.79 -24.19
CA LEU A 12 1.13 5.53 -22.94
C LEU A 12 2.29 6.52 -23.08
N SER A 13 2.02 7.80 -22.90
CA SER A 13 3.04 8.84 -22.72
C SER A 13 2.99 9.37 -21.30
N ARG A 14 4.12 9.33 -20.58
CA ARG A 14 4.26 9.87 -19.22
C ARG A 14 4.95 11.22 -19.28
N SER A 15 4.25 12.25 -18.83
CA SER A 15 4.79 13.61 -18.75
C SER A 15 5.40 13.84 -17.38
N LYS A 16 6.41 14.70 -17.30
CA LYS A 16 6.98 15.12 -16.01
C LYS A 16 5.92 15.91 -15.24
N GLY A 17 5.50 15.39 -14.09
CA GLY A 17 4.57 16.05 -13.19
C GLY A 17 5.20 17.22 -12.42
N ASP A 18 4.35 18.02 -11.79
CA ASP A 18 4.73 19.02 -10.79
C ASP A 18 4.32 18.56 -9.38
N PRO A 19 4.73 19.23 -8.29
CA PRO A 19 4.37 18.79 -6.93
C PRO A 19 2.85 18.73 -6.67
N SER A 20 2.05 19.53 -7.37
CA SER A 20 0.58 19.47 -7.29
C SER A 20 -0.04 18.33 -8.11
N ASN A 21 0.61 17.92 -9.19
CA ASN A 21 0.19 16.89 -10.12
C ASN A 21 1.36 15.93 -10.34
N PRO A 22 1.69 15.09 -9.34
CA PRO A 22 2.86 14.22 -9.39
C PRO A 22 2.76 13.13 -10.47
N LEU A 23 1.56 12.90 -11.01
CA LEU A 23 1.28 11.91 -12.04
C LEU A 23 0.54 12.56 -13.21
N LEU A 24 1.22 12.66 -14.36
CA LEU A 24 0.62 13.08 -15.63
C LEU A 24 0.88 12.00 -16.69
N ALA A 25 -0.20 11.47 -17.26
CA ALA A 25 -0.12 10.44 -18.27
C ALA A 25 -1.21 10.62 -19.32
N THR A 26 -0.84 10.38 -20.58
CA THR A 26 -1.74 10.44 -21.73
C THR A 26 -1.77 9.07 -22.38
N TYR A 27 -2.97 8.48 -22.46
CA TYR A 27 -3.21 7.27 -23.23
C TYR A 27 -3.84 7.66 -24.57
N ARG A 28 -3.11 7.40 -25.66
CA ARG A 28 -3.64 7.60 -27.03
C ARG A 28 -4.10 6.26 -27.57
N MET A 29 -5.41 6.09 -27.74
CA MET A 29 -5.99 4.90 -28.37
C MET A 29 -5.56 4.84 -29.85
N GLN A 30 -5.06 3.69 -30.29
CA GLN A 30 -4.80 3.46 -31.72
C GLN A 30 -6.03 2.93 -32.45
N GLU A 31 -6.87 2.17 -31.75
CA GLU A 31 -8.09 1.58 -32.29
C GLU A 31 -9.32 2.22 -31.62
N PRO A 32 -10.45 2.38 -32.35
CA PRO A 32 -11.68 2.87 -31.76
C PRO A 32 -12.20 1.85 -30.72
N GLY A 33 -12.51 2.34 -29.53
CA GLY A 33 -13.01 1.53 -28.44
C GLY A 33 -13.96 2.31 -27.54
N SER A 34 -14.95 1.61 -26.98
CA SER A 34 -15.91 2.17 -26.03
C SER A 34 -15.50 1.96 -24.57
N ARG A 35 -14.50 1.11 -24.31
CA ARG A 35 -14.00 0.78 -22.97
C ARG A 35 -12.48 0.84 -22.94
N PHE A 36 -11.94 1.47 -21.92
CA PHE A 36 -10.52 1.48 -21.62
C PHE A 36 -10.31 1.19 -20.13
N GLN A 37 -9.34 0.34 -19.79
CA GLN A 37 -9.05 -0.05 -18.41
C GLN A 37 -7.65 0.41 -18.03
N ILE A 38 -7.55 1.11 -16.90
CA ILE A 38 -6.29 1.57 -16.31
C ILE A 38 -6.14 0.87 -14.97
N ARG A 39 -4.96 0.30 -14.71
CA ARG A 39 -4.62 -0.23 -13.39
C ARG A 39 -3.75 0.80 -12.66
N LEU A 40 -4.15 1.11 -11.44
CA LEU A 40 -3.50 2.07 -10.57
C LEU A 40 -3.12 1.38 -9.27
N ARG A 41 -1.94 1.70 -8.76
CA ARG A 41 -1.51 1.32 -7.40
C ARG A 41 -1.42 2.58 -6.55
N THR A 42 -2.16 2.61 -5.46
CA THR A 42 -2.09 3.68 -4.46
C THR A 42 -1.06 3.33 -3.39
N VAL A 43 -0.63 4.36 -2.66
CA VAL A 43 0.26 4.22 -1.50
C VAL A 43 -0.57 4.60 -0.28
N GLU A 44 -0.51 3.78 0.77
CA GLU A 44 -1.23 4.06 2.01
C GLU A 44 -0.78 5.40 2.62
N GLY A 45 -1.75 6.20 3.05
CA GLY A 45 -1.55 7.54 3.58
C GLY A 45 -1.55 8.66 2.55
N LEU A 46 -1.29 8.37 1.26
CA LEU A 46 -1.46 9.36 0.20
C LEU A 46 -2.93 9.44 -0.22
N HIS A 47 -3.44 10.67 -0.31
CA HIS A 47 -4.82 10.93 -0.67
C HIS A 47 -4.92 12.11 -1.65
N GLY A 48 -6.02 12.18 -2.39
CA GLY A 48 -6.23 13.22 -3.40
C GLY A 48 -7.26 12.80 -4.43
N ASN A 49 -7.32 13.54 -5.53
CA ASN A 49 -8.22 13.25 -6.63
C ASN A 49 -7.41 12.82 -7.85
N ILE A 50 -7.85 11.76 -8.51
CA ILE A 50 -7.39 11.38 -9.84
C ILE A 50 -8.37 12.00 -10.85
N SER A 51 -7.86 12.93 -11.65
CA SER A 51 -8.61 13.57 -12.73
C SER A 51 -8.29 12.89 -14.06
N CYS A 52 -9.31 12.37 -14.74
CA CYS A 52 -9.19 11.76 -16.05
C CYS A 52 -9.96 12.59 -17.08
N PHE A 53 -9.25 13.14 -18.06
CA PHE A 53 -9.83 13.84 -19.20
C PHE A 53 -10.03 12.87 -20.36
N ILE A 54 -11.29 12.62 -20.72
CA ILE A 54 -11.68 11.70 -21.79
C ILE A 54 -12.09 12.53 -23.01
N LEU A 55 -11.37 12.37 -24.11
CA LEU A 55 -11.64 13.05 -25.37
C LEU A 55 -12.24 12.07 -26.39
N PRO A 56 -13.58 12.03 -26.56
CA PRO A 56 -14.20 11.15 -27.55
C PRO A 56 -13.89 11.61 -28.99
N GLN A 57 -13.99 10.68 -29.93
CA GLN A 57 -13.86 10.96 -31.35
C GLN A 57 -15.19 11.48 -31.94
N THR A 58 -15.76 12.52 -31.34
CA THR A 58 -16.97 13.21 -31.83
C THR A 58 -16.62 14.54 -32.51
N THR A 59 -17.57 15.04 -33.31
CA THR A 59 -17.53 16.40 -33.88
C THR A 59 -18.80 17.13 -33.45
N PRO A 60 -18.72 18.26 -32.72
CA PRO A 60 -17.51 18.94 -32.26
C PRO A 60 -16.71 18.14 -31.22
N LYS A 61 -15.42 18.49 -31.06
CA LYS A 61 -14.56 17.89 -30.03
C LYS A 61 -15.01 18.35 -28.64
N THR A 62 -15.27 17.38 -27.77
CA THR A 62 -15.56 17.60 -26.36
C THR A 62 -14.50 16.94 -25.49
N ALA A 63 -14.42 17.34 -24.22
CA ALA A 63 -13.63 16.67 -23.21
C ALA A 63 -14.52 16.44 -21.99
N HIS A 64 -14.55 15.21 -21.49
CA HIS A 64 -15.25 14.86 -20.26
C HIS A 64 -14.24 14.71 -19.14
N LEU A 65 -14.44 15.44 -18.04
CA LEU A 65 -13.64 15.29 -16.83
C LEU A 65 -14.32 14.31 -15.89
N VAL A 66 -13.64 13.21 -15.58
CA VAL A 66 -14.04 12.26 -14.54
C VAL A 66 -13.06 12.39 -13.38
N THR A 67 -13.59 12.61 -12.18
CA THR A 67 -12.77 12.77 -10.96
C THR A 67 -13.04 11.62 -10.01
N LEU A 68 -11.98 10.93 -9.61
CA LEU A 68 -12.04 9.79 -8.68
C LEU A 68 -11.27 10.13 -7.39
N PRO A 69 -11.93 10.16 -6.22
CA PRO A 69 -11.25 10.41 -4.96
C PRO A 69 -10.46 9.16 -4.51
N VAL A 70 -9.18 9.34 -4.20
CA VAL A 70 -8.34 8.35 -3.53
C VAL A 70 -8.29 8.68 -2.05
N LYS A 71 -8.85 7.78 -1.25
CA LYS A 71 -8.85 7.89 0.22
C LYS A 71 -7.48 7.48 0.78
N PRO A 72 -7.05 8.06 1.92
CA PRO A 72 -5.78 7.72 2.57
C PRO A 72 -5.62 6.21 2.88
N LEU A 73 -6.69 5.55 3.31
CA LEU A 73 -6.74 4.10 3.53
C LEU A 73 -7.44 3.39 2.37
N SER A 74 -7.17 3.81 1.12
CA SER A 74 -7.80 3.24 -0.09
C SER A 74 -7.56 1.75 -0.31
N LEU A 75 -6.54 1.16 0.33
CA LEU A 75 -6.21 -0.26 0.25
C LEU A 75 -6.95 -1.12 1.29
N HIS A 76 -7.86 -0.54 2.08
CA HIS A 76 -8.61 -1.24 3.11
C HIS A 76 -10.01 -1.63 2.61
N GLU A 77 -10.34 -2.91 2.71
CA GLU A 77 -11.64 -3.48 2.38
C GLU A 77 -12.40 -3.83 3.66
N LYS A 78 -13.72 -3.60 3.68
CA LYS A 78 -14.55 -3.86 4.85
C LYS A 78 -14.69 -5.36 5.09
N ILE A 79 -14.56 -5.78 6.34
CA ILE A 79 -14.76 -7.19 6.75
C ILE A 79 -15.85 -7.29 7.83
N SER A 80 -16.48 -8.47 7.95
CA SER A 80 -17.56 -8.69 8.90
C SER A 80 -17.08 -8.75 10.35
N GLU A 81 -15.97 -9.44 10.63
CA GLU A 81 -15.42 -9.59 11.99
C GLU A 81 -13.89 -9.63 11.99
N ALA A 82 -13.29 -9.08 13.04
CA ALA A 82 -11.85 -9.09 13.27
C ALA A 82 -11.44 -10.32 14.09
N GLN A 83 -10.27 -10.88 13.81
CA GLN A 83 -9.70 -11.95 14.63
C GLN A 83 -9.22 -11.38 15.98
N PRO A 84 -9.64 -11.95 17.14
CA PRO A 84 -9.46 -11.31 18.44
C PRO A 84 -8.04 -11.43 19.03
N ASP A 85 -7.18 -12.30 18.49
CA ASP A 85 -5.98 -12.77 19.20
C ASP A 85 -4.65 -12.28 18.60
N ILE A 86 -4.63 -11.03 18.14
CA ILE A 86 -3.47 -10.43 17.47
C ILE A 86 -3.03 -9.19 18.26
N PRO A 87 -1.71 -8.96 18.45
CA PRO A 87 -1.22 -7.70 19.01
C PRO A 87 -1.66 -6.52 18.15
N MET A 88 -2.13 -5.44 18.77
CA MET A 88 -2.68 -4.29 18.06
C MET A 88 -2.21 -3.00 18.71
N ASN A 89 -1.68 -2.08 17.90
CA ASN A 89 -1.48 -0.69 18.27
C ASN A 89 -2.85 -0.04 18.50
N GLU A 90 -2.92 0.95 19.40
CA GLU A 90 -4.19 1.56 19.79
C GLU A 90 -4.12 3.09 19.73
N LEU A 91 -5.10 3.70 19.06
CA LEU A 91 -5.34 5.14 19.00
C LEU A 91 -6.62 5.47 19.74
N ARG A 92 -6.52 6.19 20.86
CA ARG A 92 -7.66 6.68 21.64
C ARG A 92 -7.82 8.18 21.44
N LEU A 93 -9.05 8.58 21.14
CA LEU A 93 -9.46 9.95 20.91
C LEU A 93 -10.59 10.29 21.87
N VAL A 94 -10.45 11.38 22.62
CA VAL A 94 -11.48 11.88 23.53
C VAL A 94 -11.64 13.37 23.31
N GLY A 95 -12.88 13.85 23.17
CA GLY A 95 -13.16 15.26 22.93
C GLY A 95 -14.64 15.55 22.72
N PRO A 96 -15.04 16.81 22.50
CA PRO A 96 -16.44 17.19 22.37
C PRO A 96 -16.96 17.01 20.93
N PHE A 97 -16.81 15.81 20.35
CA PHE A 97 -17.32 15.46 19.02
C PHE A 97 -18.56 14.55 19.10
N THR A 98 -19.42 14.64 18.11
CA THR A 98 -20.56 13.74 17.94
C THR A 98 -20.18 12.49 17.14
N VAL A 99 -21.04 11.48 17.15
CA VAL A 99 -20.89 10.30 16.28
C VAL A 99 -20.83 10.72 14.81
N THR A 100 -21.67 11.69 14.42
CA THR A 100 -21.71 12.25 13.06
C THR A 100 -20.39 12.91 12.65
N ASP A 101 -19.75 13.66 13.55
CA ASP A 101 -18.46 14.30 13.28
C ASP A 101 -17.38 13.25 13.02
N MET A 102 -17.26 12.27 13.90
CA MET A 102 -16.29 11.17 13.75
C MET A 102 -16.57 10.34 12.49
N HIS A 103 -17.84 10.03 12.23
CA HIS A 103 -18.27 9.30 11.03
C HIS A 103 -17.90 10.06 9.75
N ARG A 104 -18.09 11.39 9.74
CA ARG A 104 -17.69 12.25 8.63
C ARG A 104 -16.18 12.22 8.43
N TRP A 105 -15.38 12.39 9.48
CA TRP A 105 -13.91 12.32 9.36
C TRP A 105 -13.44 10.96 8.84
N LEU A 106 -14.04 9.86 9.32
CA LEU A 106 -13.74 8.52 8.85
C LEU A 106 -14.14 8.30 7.39
N SER A 107 -15.26 8.86 6.92
CA SER A 107 -15.68 8.78 5.51
C SER A 107 -14.68 9.44 4.54
N LEU A 108 -13.82 10.33 5.05
CA LEU A 108 -12.70 10.91 4.30
C LEU A 108 -11.47 9.98 4.28
N CYS A 109 -11.38 9.04 5.22
CA CYS A 109 -10.22 8.18 5.43
C CYS A 109 -10.37 6.79 4.77
N VAL A 110 -11.53 6.16 4.88
CA VAL A 110 -11.79 4.78 4.43
C VAL A 110 -12.84 4.72 3.31
N ASN A 111 -12.81 3.64 2.54
CA ASN A 111 -13.87 3.29 1.61
C ASN A 111 -15.00 2.51 2.32
N GLU A 112 -16.15 2.38 1.66
CA GLU A 112 -17.25 1.47 2.07
C GLU A 112 -17.83 1.71 3.47
N LEU A 113 -17.64 2.92 4.01
CA LEU A 113 -18.35 3.36 5.20
C LEU A 113 -19.82 3.62 4.82
N PRO A 114 -20.81 3.24 5.67
CA PRO A 114 -22.20 3.61 5.45
C PRO A 114 -22.37 5.11 5.20
N SER A 115 -23.40 5.52 4.47
CA SER A 115 -23.62 6.94 4.15
C SER A 115 -24.00 7.79 5.36
N ARG A 116 -24.52 7.16 6.42
CA ARG A 116 -24.91 7.76 7.69
C ARG A 116 -24.60 6.80 8.84
N PRO A 117 -24.34 7.31 10.05
CA PRO A 117 -24.25 6.46 11.23
C PRO A 117 -25.61 5.79 11.48
N THR A 118 -25.59 4.50 11.82
CA THR A 118 -26.79 3.70 12.11
C THR A 118 -27.16 3.72 13.58
N ASP A 119 -26.16 3.90 14.45
CA ASP A 119 -26.27 3.71 15.90
C ASP A 119 -25.48 4.79 16.66
N ASP A 120 -25.75 4.93 17.95
CA ASP A 120 -25.00 5.80 18.87
C ASP A 120 -23.56 5.31 19.12
N GLU A 121 -23.33 4.03 18.87
CA GLU A 121 -22.03 3.38 18.86
C GLU A 121 -21.84 2.66 17.53
N MET A 122 -20.80 3.04 16.81
CA MET A 122 -20.46 2.45 15.53
C MET A 122 -19.20 1.59 15.66
N VAL A 123 -19.23 0.42 15.05
CA VAL A 123 -18.08 -0.49 14.95
C VAL A 123 -17.72 -0.68 13.49
N ILE A 124 -16.42 -0.64 13.20
CA ILE A 124 -15.87 -0.88 11.87
C ILE A 124 -14.73 -1.88 11.93
N ALA A 125 -14.63 -2.71 10.90
CA ALA A 125 -13.54 -3.65 10.72
C ALA A 125 -13.09 -3.66 9.26
N TYR A 126 -11.80 -3.60 9.04
CA TYR A 126 -11.17 -3.54 7.73
C TYR A 126 -9.94 -4.42 7.66
N LYS A 127 -9.62 -4.90 6.45
CA LYS A 127 -8.39 -5.60 6.13
C LYS A 127 -7.66 -4.90 4.98
N SER A 128 -6.35 -4.69 5.14
CA SER A 128 -5.49 -4.22 4.05
C SER A 128 -5.38 -5.30 2.98
N THR A 129 -5.80 -4.97 1.77
CA THR A 129 -5.74 -5.86 0.61
C THR A 129 -4.31 -6.12 0.14
N PHE A 130 -3.37 -5.23 0.47
CA PHE A 130 -1.96 -5.38 0.07
C PHE A 130 -1.15 -6.17 1.11
N VAL A 131 -1.07 -5.67 2.35
CA VAL A 131 -0.24 -6.30 3.41
C VAL A 131 -0.99 -7.41 4.14
N GLY A 132 -2.31 -7.28 4.31
CA GLY A 132 -3.12 -8.21 5.10
C GLY A 132 -3.33 -7.81 6.56
N THR A 133 -2.84 -6.63 6.97
CA THR A 133 -3.07 -6.04 8.29
C THR A 133 -4.55 -5.72 8.53
N LEU A 134 -4.95 -5.66 9.78
CA LEU A 134 -6.31 -5.43 10.23
C LEU A 134 -6.45 -4.05 10.88
N LEU A 135 -7.62 -3.45 10.72
CA LEU A 135 -8.04 -2.24 11.40
C LEU A 135 -9.41 -2.46 12.02
N HIS A 136 -9.53 -2.22 13.32
CA HIS A 136 -10.79 -2.25 14.05
C HIS A 136 -11.03 -0.87 14.67
N GLY A 137 -12.23 -0.35 14.54
CA GLY A 137 -12.60 0.95 15.08
C GLY A 137 -13.91 0.87 15.84
N ARG A 138 -13.98 1.55 16.97
CA ARG A 138 -15.20 1.75 17.73
C ARG A 138 -15.30 3.21 18.10
N TYR A 139 -16.42 3.85 17.80
CA TYR A 139 -16.62 5.26 18.13
C TYR A 139 -18.05 5.55 18.58
N THR A 140 -18.14 6.43 19.57
CA THR A 140 -19.37 6.92 20.18
C THR A 140 -19.28 8.44 20.32
N LYS A 141 -20.31 9.06 20.88
CA LYS A 141 -20.26 10.48 21.24
C LYS A 141 -19.12 10.74 22.24
N GLY A 142 -18.16 11.54 21.81
CA GLY A 142 -17.04 12.04 22.59
C GLY A 142 -15.89 11.07 22.85
N SER A 143 -15.95 9.84 22.31
CA SER A 143 -14.86 8.86 22.42
C SER A 143 -14.74 8.00 21.15
N ALA A 144 -13.51 7.75 20.72
CA ALA A 144 -13.22 6.82 19.65
C ALA A 144 -11.93 6.05 19.94
N THR A 145 -11.92 4.77 19.58
CA THR A 145 -10.79 3.87 19.73
C THR A 145 -10.56 3.12 18.42
N PHE A 146 -9.36 3.25 17.87
CA PHE A 146 -8.93 2.52 16.68
C PHE A 146 -7.76 1.60 17.04
N ARG A 147 -7.82 0.35 16.60
CA ARG A 147 -6.83 -0.69 16.87
C ARG A 147 -6.36 -1.28 15.55
N SER A 148 -5.05 -1.42 15.37
CA SER A 148 -4.48 -2.01 14.15
C SER A 148 -3.13 -2.66 14.40
N ASP A 149 -2.86 -3.78 13.75
CA ASP A 149 -1.53 -4.41 13.70
C ASP A 149 -0.58 -3.70 12.71
N SER A 150 -1.05 -2.63 12.04
CA SER A 150 -0.24 -1.71 11.24
C SER A 150 -0.10 -0.34 11.93
N ILE A 151 1.13 0.00 12.29
CA ILE A 151 1.45 1.33 12.86
C ILE A 151 1.18 2.47 11.85
N THR A 152 1.35 2.18 10.56
CA THR A 152 1.12 3.14 9.47
C THR A 152 -0.35 3.52 9.41
N THR A 153 -1.25 2.55 9.52
CA THR A 153 -2.70 2.77 9.51
C THR A 153 -3.14 3.64 10.69
N ILE A 154 -2.62 3.37 11.90
CA ILE A 154 -2.83 4.23 13.09
C ILE A 154 -2.32 5.65 12.84
N SER A 155 -1.13 5.77 12.25
CA SER A 155 -0.53 7.07 12.00
C SER A 155 -1.33 7.90 11.00
N VAL A 156 -1.85 7.28 9.94
CA VAL A 156 -2.70 7.92 8.93
C VAL A 156 -4.02 8.39 9.54
N LEU A 157 -4.67 7.54 10.36
CA LEU A 157 -5.90 7.91 11.07
C LEU A 157 -5.67 9.09 12.01
N LYS A 158 -4.60 9.03 12.81
CA LYS A 158 -4.23 10.12 13.72
C LYS A 158 -4.05 11.43 12.96
N ASP A 159 -3.24 11.44 11.91
CA ASP A 159 -2.92 12.66 11.17
C ASP A 159 -4.17 13.27 10.51
N LEU A 160 -5.00 12.44 9.87
CA LEU A 160 -6.25 12.90 9.24
C LEU A 160 -7.24 13.43 10.27
N ILE A 161 -7.56 12.65 11.31
CA ILE A 161 -8.57 13.04 12.29
C ILE A 161 -8.12 14.29 13.05
N SER A 162 -6.83 14.40 13.38
CA SER A 162 -6.29 15.60 14.03
C SER A 162 -6.46 16.84 13.16
N ARG A 163 -6.19 16.72 11.84
CA ARG A 163 -6.37 17.82 10.89
C ARG A 163 -7.84 18.23 10.80
N GLU A 164 -8.74 17.28 10.54
CA GLU A 164 -10.17 17.57 10.38
C GLU A 164 -10.79 18.15 11.66
N ALA A 165 -10.37 17.67 12.84
CA ALA A 165 -10.82 18.22 14.11
C ALA A 165 -10.30 19.64 14.33
N THR A 166 -9.05 19.93 13.95
CA THR A 166 -8.49 21.28 14.02
C THR A 166 -9.24 22.25 13.09
N GLU A 167 -9.55 21.82 11.87
CA GLU A 167 -10.36 22.60 10.92
C GLU A 167 -11.78 22.84 11.44
N ALA A 168 -12.37 21.85 12.11
CA ALA A 168 -13.66 21.95 12.78
C ALA A 168 -13.61 22.68 14.14
N LYS A 169 -12.43 23.13 14.60
CA LYS A 169 -12.21 23.77 15.91
C LYS A 169 -12.64 22.89 17.10
N VAL A 170 -12.51 21.58 16.97
CA VAL A 170 -12.78 20.59 18.02
C VAL A 170 -11.47 20.24 18.73
N ASN A 171 -11.44 20.44 20.06
CA ASN A 171 -10.26 20.08 20.86
C ASN A 171 -10.25 18.57 21.16
N LEU A 172 -9.24 17.85 20.66
CA LEU A 172 -9.08 16.42 20.86
C LEU A 172 -7.92 16.10 21.79
N SER A 173 -8.17 15.26 22.79
CA SER A 173 -7.14 14.52 23.51
C SER A 173 -6.83 13.23 22.74
N ILE A 174 -5.59 13.11 22.28
CA ILE A 174 -5.13 11.99 21.45
C ILE A 174 -4.08 11.21 22.24
N LYS A 175 -4.29 9.91 22.39
CA LYS A 175 -3.32 8.97 22.98
C LYS A 175 -3.06 7.83 22.03
N VAL A 176 -1.79 7.51 21.82
CA VAL A 176 -1.36 6.39 20.98
C VAL A 176 -0.55 5.43 21.84
N ASP A 177 -0.93 4.16 21.84
CA ASP A 177 -0.22 3.06 22.48
C ASP A 177 0.38 2.18 21.36
N VAL A 178 1.70 2.22 21.24
CA VAL A 178 2.47 1.49 20.23
C VAL A 178 2.92 0.16 20.85
N LYS A 179 2.56 -0.96 20.21
CA LYS A 179 2.88 -2.31 20.67
C LYS A 179 4.05 -2.87 19.86
N ASP A 180 5.16 -3.17 20.50
CA ASP A 180 6.36 -3.68 19.83
C ASP A 180 6.12 -5.04 19.18
N GLU A 181 5.20 -5.84 19.73
CA GLU A 181 4.81 -7.15 19.21
C GLU A 181 4.13 -7.08 17.84
N THR A 182 3.71 -5.88 17.39
CA THR A 182 3.11 -5.69 16.07
C THR A 182 4.13 -5.68 14.93
N PHE A 183 5.39 -5.33 15.21
CA PHE A 183 6.41 -5.20 14.16
C PHE A 183 6.88 -6.55 13.60
N PRO A 184 7.18 -7.59 14.42
CA PRO A 184 7.51 -8.91 13.91
C PRO A 184 6.40 -9.46 12.99
N ARG A 185 5.14 -9.39 13.43
CA ARG A 185 3.99 -9.80 12.62
C ARG A 185 3.88 -9.03 11.31
N PHE A 186 4.04 -7.71 11.33
CA PHE A 186 4.02 -6.90 10.12
C PHE A 186 5.12 -7.33 9.13
N LEU A 187 6.33 -7.61 9.64
CA LEU A 187 7.44 -8.11 8.83
C LEU A 187 7.16 -9.52 8.29
N GLU A 188 6.56 -10.40 9.07
CA GLU A 188 6.11 -11.74 8.63
C GLU A 188 5.10 -11.66 7.48
N LEU A 189 4.15 -10.70 7.54
CA LEU A 189 3.15 -10.51 6.47
C LEU A 189 3.78 -9.99 5.17
N ILE A 190 4.78 -9.12 5.26
CA ILE A 190 5.48 -8.56 4.10
C ILE A 190 6.54 -9.52 3.54
N HIS A 191 7.14 -10.36 4.40
CA HIS A 191 8.27 -11.22 4.08
C HIS A 191 8.05 -12.06 2.82
N PRO A 192 6.93 -12.78 2.60
CA PRO A 192 6.70 -13.55 1.39
C PRO A 192 6.80 -12.73 0.10
N LYS A 193 6.37 -11.46 0.14
CA LYS A 193 6.44 -10.57 -1.03
C LYS A 193 7.87 -10.13 -1.31
N LEU A 194 8.64 -9.81 -0.27
CA LEU A 194 10.07 -9.50 -0.39
C LEU A 194 10.88 -10.71 -0.86
N ALA A 195 10.64 -11.88 -0.25
CA ALA A 195 11.29 -13.15 -0.57
C ALA A 195 11.11 -13.48 -2.04
N PHE A 196 9.87 -13.41 -2.53
CA PHE A 196 9.55 -13.65 -3.93
C PHE A 196 10.27 -12.69 -4.88
N GLN A 197 10.31 -11.39 -4.55
CA GLN A 197 11.04 -10.44 -5.40
C GLN A 197 12.54 -10.73 -5.40
N HIS A 198 13.15 -11.09 -4.27
CA HIS A 198 14.58 -11.43 -4.20
C HIS A 198 14.92 -12.75 -4.90
N SER A 199 14.05 -13.78 -4.78
CA SER A 199 14.25 -15.06 -5.47
C SER A 199 14.15 -14.94 -6.99
N LEU A 200 13.38 -13.96 -7.49
CA LEU A 200 13.23 -13.73 -8.93
C LEU A 200 14.57 -13.42 -9.62
N THR A 201 15.47 -12.71 -8.94
CA THR A 201 16.84 -12.44 -9.43
C THR A 201 17.61 -13.75 -9.66
N GLN A 202 17.47 -14.71 -8.75
CA GLN A 202 18.13 -16.02 -8.88
C GLN A 202 17.50 -16.84 -10.02
N GLN A 203 16.16 -16.83 -10.12
CA GLN A 203 15.45 -17.55 -11.19
C GLN A 203 15.86 -17.05 -12.58
N VAL A 204 15.92 -15.72 -12.78
CA VAL A 204 16.33 -15.12 -14.06
C VAL A 204 17.76 -15.49 -14.43
N ARG A 205 18.69 -15.50 -13.46
CA ARG A 205 20.08 -15.93 -13.69
C ARG A 205 20.18 -17.39 -14.16
N MET A 206 19.20 -18.23 -13.83
CA MET A 206 19.15 -19.62 -14.28
C MET A 206 18.48 -19.80 -15.64
N VAL A 207 17.66 -18.83 -16.12
CA VAL A 207 16.91 -18.98 -17.38
C VAL A 207 17.82 -19.18 -18.59
N GLU A 208 18.85 -18.34 -18.77
CA GLU A 208 19.74 -18.45 -19.94
C GLU A 208 20.58 -19.75 -19.92
N PRO A 209 21.28 -20.10 -18.81
CA PRO A 209 22.00 -21.37 -18.72
C PRO A 209 21.11 -22.59 -18.97
N LEU A 210 19.89 -22.61 -18.40
CA LEU A 210 18.99 -23.73 -18.60
C LEU A 210 18.48 -23.83 -20.05
N ARG A 211 18.25 -22.69 -20.72
CA ARG A 211 17.87 -22.67 -22.15
C ARG A 211 19.00 -23.21 -23.03
N GLU A 212 20.26 -22.86 -22.73
CA GLU A 212 21.42 -23.42 -23.44
C GLU A 212 21.52 -24.94 -23.27
N VAL A 213 21.30 -25.43 -22.04
CA VAL A 213 21.28 -26.87 -21.75
C VAL A 213 20.14 -27.57 -22.51
N GLN A 214 18.95 -26.99 -22.54
CA GLN A 214 17.80 -27.52 -23.29
C GLN A 214 18.08 -27.59 -24.81
N LEU A 215 18.79 -26.60 -25.35
CA LEU A 215 19.19 -26.57 -26.77
C LEU A 215 20.20 -27.69 -27.10
N GLN A 216 21.07 -28.06 -26.16
CA GLN A 216 22.08 -29.10 -26.36
C GLN A 216 21.51 -30.52 -26.22
N GLU A 217 20.75 -30.77 -25.17
CA GLU A 217 20.35 -32.13 -24.77
C GLU A 217 18.98 -32.56 -25.34
N GLN A 218 18.20 -31.64 -25.93
CA GLN A 218 16.85 -31.84 -26.51
C GLN A 218 15.76 -32.36 -25.54
N GLU A 219 16.12 -32.96 -24.40
CA GLU A 219 15.25 -33.37 -23.31
C GLU A 219 15.64 -32.68 -22.00
N THR A 220 14.66 -32.38 -21.13
CA THR A 220 14.89 -31.71 -19.84
C THR A 220 14.60 -32.60 -18.63
N LYS A 221 14.26 -33.88 -18.83
CA LYS A 221 13.82 -34.81 -17.78
C LYS A 221 14.89 -35.16 -16.75
N PHE A 222 16.16 -34.92 -17.07
CA PHE A 222 17.29 -35.11 -16.14
C PHE A 222 17.44 -33.96 -15.14
N LEU A 223 16.82 -32.81 -15.41
CA LEU A 223 16.85 -31.66 -14.50
C LEU A 223 15.91 -31.91 -13.32
N ALA A 224 16.24 -31.33 -12.16
CA ALA A 224 15.33 -31.32 -11.01
C ALA A 224 14.00 -30.62 -11.38
N PRO A 225 12.86 -31.04 -10.80
CA PRO A 225 11.54 -30.46 -11.13
C PRO A 225 11.50 -28.93 -11.02
N GLU A 226 12.20 -28.36 -10.03
CA GLU A 226 12.30 -26.92 -9.81
C GLU A 226 12.93 -26.18 -10.99
N LEU A 227 13.95 -26.76 -11.62
CA LEU A 227 14.63 -26.18 -12.79
C LEU A 227 13.79 -26.35 -14.06
N GLN A 228 13.04 -27.45 -14.17
CA GLN A 228 12.07 -27.64 -15.25
C GLN A 228 10.98 -26.56 -15.18
N MET A 229 10.46 -26.27 -13.98
CA MET A 229 9.48 -25.18 -13.79
C MET A 229 10.04 -23.81 -14.18
N VAL A 230 11.32 -23.53 -13.91
CA VAL A 230 11.97 -22.27 -14.34
C VAL A 230 12.03 -22.18 -15.87
N LEU A 231 12.29 -23.29 -16.56
CA LEU A 231 12.28 -23.33 -18.03
C LEU A 231 10.87 -23.13 -18.61
N GLU A 232 9.87 -23.82 -18.04
CA GLU A 232 8.47 -23.73 -18.46
C GLU A 232 7.92 -22.30 -18.32
N HIS A 233 8.28 -21.60 -17.24
CA HIS A 233 7.79 -20.25 -16.94
C HIS A 233 8.81 -19.16 -17.31
N ALA A 234 9.82 -19.46 -18.13
CA ALA A 234 10.93 -18.55 -18.40
C ALA A 234 10.50 -17.17 -18.94
N SER A 235 9.50 -17.13 -19.84
CA SER A 235 8.96 -15.86 -20.37
C SER A 235 8.28 -15.02 -19.29
N GLU A 236 7.50 -15.65 -18.42
CA GLU A 236 6.81 -14.97 -17.32
C GLU A 236 7.82 -14.44 -16.28
N ILE A 237 8.83 -15.24 -15.96
CA ILE A 237 9.93 -14.87 -15.06
C ILE A 237 10.66 -13.63 -15.60
N GLN A 238 10.96 -13.59 -16.90
CA GLN A 238 11.60 -12.44 -17.55
C GLN A 238 10.72 -11.18 -17.49
N GLN A 239 9.43 -11.28 -17.81
CA GLN A 239 8.49 -10.15 -17.70
C GLN A 239 8.32 -9.64 -16.26
N GLN A 240 8.21 -10.56 -15.30
CA GLN A 240 8.12 -10.22 -13.87
C GLN A 240 9.38 -9.46 -13.42
N PHE A 241 10.55 -9.84 -13.94
CA PHE A 241 11.83 -9.26 -13.57
C PHE A 241 11.99 -7.82 -14.08
N GLU A 242 11.47 -7.50 -15.27
CA GLU A 242 11.44 -6.12 -15.77
C GLU A 242 10.70 -5.17 -14.80
N LEU A 243 9.67 -5.66 -14.13
CA LEU A 243 8.88 -4.91 -13.14
C LEU A 243 9.46 -4.99 -11.71
N GLN A 244 10.43 -5.85 -11.47
CA GLN A 244 10.97 -6.14 -10.13
C GLN A 244 11.56 -4.90 -9.44
N PRO A 245 12.38 -4.04 -10.08
CA PRO A 245 12.96 -2.87 -9.40
C PRO A 245 11.90 -1.92 -8.82
N GLN A 246 10.81 -1.71 -9.56
CA GLN A 246 9.69 -0.89 -9.12
C GLN A 246 8.94 -1.55 -7.95
N ARG A 247 8.73 -2.87 -8.02
CA ARG A 247 8.06 -3.64 -6.96
C ARG A 247 8.88 -3.68 -5.67
N LEU A 248 10.19 -3.90 -5.77
CA LEU A 248 11.11 -3.87 -4.63
C LEU A 248 11.14 -2.49 -3.97
N THR A 249 11.29 -1.42 -4.76
CA THR A 249 11.26 -0.05 -4.26
C THR A 249 9.96 0.23 -3.49
N PHE A 250 8.82 -0.21 -4.04
CA PHE A 250 7.52 -0.08 -3.38
C PHE A 250 7.47 -0.83 -2.03
N LEU A 251 7.92 -2.09 -1.99
CA LEU A 251 7.97 -2.87 -0.76
C LEU A 251 8.92 -2.27 0.29
N HIS A 252 10.10 -1.81 -0.12
CA HIS A 252 11.06 -1.14 0.75
C HIS A 252 10.44 0.12 1.36
N ASN A 253 9.73 0.92 0.55
CA ASN A 253 9.05 2.11 1.03
C ASN A 253 7.95 1.80 2.08
N ILE A 254 7.25 0.67 1.96
CA ILE A 254 6.28 0.25 2.97
C ILE A 254 6.97 -0.04 4.31
N VAL A 255 8.08 -0.79 4.30
CA VAL A 255 8.85 -1.12 5.52
C VAL A 255 9.45 0.15 6.13
N VAL A 256 10.08 1.00 5.32
CA VAL A 256 10.65 2.29 5.76
C VAL A 256 9.57 3.20 6.33
N SER A 257 8.38 3.25 5.71
CA SER A 257 7.25 4.04 6.21
C SER A 257 6.77 3.55 7.58
N ALA A 258 6.62 2.24 7.76
CA ALA A 258 6.28 1.67 9.06
C ALA A 258 7.32 2.01 10.14
N TYR A 259 8.61 1.94 9.79
CA TYR A 259 9.71 2.34 10.69
C TYR A 259 9.65 3.83 11.06
N LYS A 260 9.43 4.73 10.08
CA LYS A 260 9.23 6.16 10.34
C LYS A 260 8.06 6.40 11.30
N HIS A 261 6.94 5.73 11.07
CA HIS A 261 5.73 5.88 11.89
C HIS A 261 5.91 5.36 13.32
N LYS A 262 6.62 4.25 13.52
CA LYS A 262 7.00 3.74 14.85
C LYS A 262 7.60 4.84 15.72
N TRP A 263 8.67 5.45 15.22
CA TRP A 263 9.44 6.43 16.00
C TRP A 263 8.76 7.78 16.09
N ARG A 264 8.08 8.22 15.04
CA ARG A 264 7.27 9.45 15.05
C ARG A 264 6.17 9.39 16.10
N LEU A 265 5.48 8.26 16.24
CA LEU A 265 4.41 8.09 17.24
C LEU A 265 4.94 7.92 18.67
N ARG A 266 6.22 7.51 18.82
CA ARG A 266 6.95 7.53 20.10
C ARG A 266 7.52 8.91 20.48
N GLY A 267 7.40 9.91 19.61
CA GLY A 267 7.81 11.29 19.88
C GLY A 267 9.18 11.68 19.31
N HIS A 268 9.87 10.80 18.58
CA HIS A 268 11.11 11.17 17.89
C HIS A 268 10.79 11.96 16.62
N GLN A 269 11.47 13.10 16.44
CA GLN A 269 11.19 14.02 15.32
C GLN A 269 11.77 13.55 13.98
N SER A 270 12.90 12.84 13.99
CA SER A 270 13.55 12.35 12.78
C SER A 270 14.37 11.10 13.04
N VAL A 271 14.31 10.16 12.09
CA VAL A 271 15.11 8.93 12.08
C VAL A 271 15.87 8.75 10.77
N GLU A 272 16.05 9.84 10.01
CA GLU A 272 16.62 9.81 8.65
C GLU A 272 18.03 9.20 8.58
N HIS A 273 18.81 9.30 9.66
CA HIS A 273 20.13 8.67 9.74
C HIS A 273 20.04 7.13 9.69
N ARG A 274 19.11 6.54 10.48
CA ARG A 274 18.87 5.09 10.51
C ARG A 274 18.21 4.55 9.23
N ILE A 275 17.52 5.39 8.48
CA ILE A 275 16.83 4.94 7.26
C ILE A 275 17.81 4.47 6.19
N LYS A 276 18.97 5.13 6.09
CA LYS A 276 20.01 4.69 5.15
C LYS A 276 20.52 3.29 5.51
N ASP A 277 20.63 2.98 6.79
CA ASP A 277 21.07 1.67 7.26
C ASP A 277 19.98 0.61 7.04
N LEU A 278 18.71 0.96 7.31
CA LEU A 278 17.57 0.09 6.98
C LEU A 278 17.48 -0.20 5.49
N GLN A 279 17.73 0.78 4.62
CA GLN A 279 17.75 0.60 3.17
C GLN A 279 18.83 -0.41 2.74
N LYS A 280 20.05 -0.32 3.30
CA LYS A 280 21.11 -1.30 3.05
C LYS A 280 20.72 -2.70 3.51
N LEU A 281 20.06 -2.83 4.67
CA LEU A 281 19.57 -4.13 5.17
C LEU A 281 18.47 -4.71 4.28
N LEU A 282 17.58 -3.87 3.75
CA LEU A 282 16.53 -4.29 2.80
C LEU A 282 17.12 -4.73 1.45
N GLU A 283 18.17 -4.06 0.98
CA GLU A 283 18.91 -4.44 -0.24
C GLU A 283 19.67 -5.77 -0.06
N ALA A 284 20.34 -5.96 1.08
CA ALA A 284 21.03 -7.21 1.42
C ALA A 284 20.07 -8.37 1.72
N TYR A 285 18.82 -8.05 2.06
CA TYR A 285 17.73 -8.97 2.36
C TYR A 285 18.06 -10.04 3.40
N ASN A 286 18.12 -9.60 4.66
CA ASN A 286 18.16 -10.49 5.81
C ASN A 286 17.01 -10.15 6.78
N ILE A 287 15.99 -11.01 6.82
CA ILE A 287 14.78 -10.76 7.63
C ILE A 287 15.06 -10.71 9.13
N GLU A 288 16.01 -11.50 9.62
CA GLU A 288 16.40 -11.54 11.03
C GLU A 288 17.06 -10.21 11.43
N GLN A 289 17.98 -9.71 10.60
CA GLN A 289 18.62 -8.41 10.81
C GLN A 289 17.63 -7.25 10.71
N ILE A 290 16.67 -7.31 9.78
CA ILE A 290 15.61 -6.30 9.66
C ILE A 290 14.72 -6.31 10.92
N THR A 291 14.37 -7.50 11.43
CA THR A 291 13.56 -7.64 12.64
C THR A 291 14.30 -7.10 13.87
N ALA A 292 15.56 -7.49 14.06
CA ALA A 292 16.42 -6.97 15.12
C ALA A 292 16.56 -5.44 15.03
N PHE A 293 16.71 -4.89 13.82
CA PHE A 293 16.78 -3.44 13.60
C PHE A 293 15.50 -2.71 14.04
N PHE A 294 14.33 -3.34 13.91
CA PHE A 294 13.08 -2.78 14.41
C PHE A 294 12.97 -2.83 15.94
N GLU A 295 13.60 -3.81 16.59
CA GLU A 295 13.60 -3.95 18.07
C GLU A 295 14.60 -3.02 18.74
N GLU A 296 15.70 -2.67 18.06
CA GLU A 296 16.72 -1.78 18.58
C GLU A 296 16.16 -0.38 18.96
N PRO A 297 16.38 0.08 20.19
CA PRO A 297 16.00 1.42 20.59
C PRO A 297 16.78 2.49 19.81
N ILE A 298 16.18 3.67 19.66
CA ILE A 298 16.90 4.88 19.23
C ILE A 298 17.21 5.66 20.50
N ASP A 299 18.50 5.76 20.82
CA ASP A 299 19.02 6.65 21.86
C ASP A 299 18.85 8.14 21.48
#